data_AF-Q9QWK1-F1
#
_entry.id   AF-Q9QWK1-F1
#
_cell.length_a   1.000
_cell.length_b   1.000
_cell.length_c   1.000
_cell.angle_alpha   90.00
_cell.angle_beta   90.00
_cell.angle_gamma   90.00
#
_symmetry.space_group_name_H-M   'P 1'
#
loop_
_entity.id
_entity.type
_entity.pdbx_description
1 polymer ?
#
loop_
_entity_poly.entity_id
_entity_poly.type
_entity_poly.pdbx_seq_one_letter_code
_entity_poly.pdbx_strand_id
1 'polypeptide(L)'
;EFNNRLEAILSKAYVYRVIRTTAYLLYSLHLNSCLYYWASAFQGIGSTHWVYDGVGNSYIRCYYWAVKTLITIGGLPDPQTLFEIVFQLLNYFTGVFAFSVMIGQMRDVVGAATAGQTYYRSCMDSTVKYMNFYKIPRSVQNRVKTW
;
A
#
# COMPACT_ATOMS: atom_id res chain seq x y z
N GLU A 1 -9.03 14.72 18.30
CA GLU A 1 -8.43 16.01 18.73
C GLU A 1 -6.89 16.03 18.66
N PHE A 2 -6.20 15.06 19.29
CA PHE A 2 -4.73 14.94 19.23
C PHE A 2 -4.14 14.84 17.80
N ASN A 3 -4.80 14.07 16.93
CA ASN A 3 -4.40 13.95 15.52
C ASN A 3 -4.47 15.29 14.75
N ASN A 4 -5.48 16.13 15.03
CA ASN A 4 -5.63 17.41 14.33
C ASN A 4 -4.55 18.42 14.73
N ARG A 5 -4.07 18.35 15.98
CA ARG A 5 -2.98 19.22 16.46
C ARG A 5 -1.61 18.78 15.91
N LEU A 6 -1.38 17.48 15.75
CA LEU A 6 -0.17 16.96 15.09
C LEU A 6 -0.15 17.29 13.59
N GLU A 7 -1.30 17.25 12.93
CA GLU A 7 -1.45 17.61 11.51
C GLU A 7 -1.17 19.09 11.24
N ALA A 8 -1.35 19.96 12.25
CA ALA A 8 -1.05 21.39 12.19
C ALA A 8 0.44 21.73 12.47
N ILE A 9 1.17 20.86 13.18
CA ILE A 9 2.60 21.08 13.54
C ILE A 9 3.53 20.54 12.45
N LEU A 10 3.16 19.47 11.77
CA LEU A 10 3.88 18.97 10.60
C LEU A 10 3.53 19.84 9.39
N SER A 11 4.44 20.72 8.96
CA SER A 11 4.25 21.64 7.81
C SER A 11 3.96 20.95 6.46
N LYS A 12 3.81 19.63 6.45
CA LYS A 12 3.51 18.78 5.31
C LYS A 12 2.46 17.74 5.72
N ALA A 13 1.18 18.08 5.60
CA ALA A 13 0.05 17.16 5.79
C ALA A 13 0.19 15.84 5.01
N TYR A 14 0.92 15.85 3.90
CA TYR A 14 1.23 14.63 3.14
C TYR A 14 2.14 13.65 3.91
N VAL A 15 3.13 14.14 4.67
CA VAL A 15 4.09 13.28 5.42
C VAL A 15 3.35 12.52 6.51
N TYR A 16 2.48 13.20 7.25
CA TYR A 16 1.67 12.56 8.30
C TYR A 16 0.75 11.48 7.72
N ARG A 17 0.10 11.77 6.58
CA ARG A 17 -0.76 10.80 5.89
C ARG A 17 0.01 9.57 5.44
N VAL A 18 1.20 9.75 4.86
CA VAL A 18 2.09 8.65 4.45
C VAL A 18 2.52 7.80 5.65
N ILE A 19 2.98 8.42 6.73
CA ILE A 19 3.39 7.71 7.96
C ILE A 19 2.21 6.90 8.51
N ARG A 20 1.01 7.49 8.57
CA ARG A 20 -0.19 6.81 9.05
C ARG A 20 -0.55 5.60 8.19
N THR A 21 -0.51 5.72 6.86
CA THR A 21 -0.78 4.60 5.96
C THR A 21 0.28 3.50 6.08
N THR A 22 1.56 3.85 6.25
CA THR A 22 2.63 2.87 6.49
C THR A 22 2.45 2.17 7.84
N ALA A 23 2.08 2.89 8.89
CA ALA A 23 1.80 2.31 10.20
C ALA A 23 0.62 1.34 10.16
N TYR A 24 -0.45 1.67 9.43
CA TYR A 24 -1.56 0.75 9.21
C TYR A 24 -1.13 -0.52 8.48
N LEU A 25 -0.26 -0.41 7.46
CA LEU A 25 0.23 -1.58 6.73
C LEU A 25 1.05 -2.51 7.63
N LEU A 26 1.95 -1.93 8.44
CA LEU A 26 2.73 -2.69 9.42
C LEU A 26 1.85 -3.36 10.48
N TYR A 27 0.79 -2.68 10.93
CA TYR A 27 -0.16 -3.24 11.88
C TYR A 27 -0.96 -4.41 11.28
N SER A 28 -1.42 -4.29 10.03
CA SER A 28 -2.08 -5.39 9.32
C SER A 28 -1.17 -6.60 9.16
N LEU A 29 0.12 -6.39 8.85
CA LEU A 29 1.12 -7.46 8.79
C LEU A 29 1.31 -8.16 10.15
N HIS A 30 1.36 -7.39 11.23
CA HIS A 30 1.46 -7.93 12.59
C HIS A 30 0.25 -8.82 12.92
N LEU A 31 -0.97 -8.31 12.70
CA LEU A 31 -2.20 -9.09 12.91
C LEU A 31 -2.21 -10.38 12.10
N ASN A 32 -1.80 -10.31 10.82
CA ASN A 32 -1.73 -11.48 9.95
C ASN A 32 -0.72 -12.52 10.47
N SER A 33 0.44 -12.07 10.94
CA SER A 33 1.47 -12.94 11.53
C SER A 33 1.00 -13.61 12.83
N CYS A 34 0.24 -12.88 13.67
CA CYS A 34 -0.32 -13.41 14.90
C CYS A 34 -1.44 -14.42 14.63
N LEU A 35 -2.31 -14.15 13.66
CA LEU A 35 -3.36 -15.08 13.24
C LEU A 35 -2.76 -16.37 12.68
N TYR A 36 -1.71 -16.27 11.87
CA TYR A 36 -1.00 -17.43 11.34
C TYR A 36 -0.31 -18.26 12.44
N TYR A 37 0.32 -17.60 13.42
CA TYR A 37 0.89 -18.29 14.58
C TYR A 37 -0.20 -18.98 15.41
N TRP A 38 -1.34 -18.33 15.63
CA TRP A 38 -2.48 -18.91 16.34
C TRP A 38 -3.05 -20.13 15.61
N ALA A 39 -3.22 -20.05 14.29
CA ALA A 39 -3.65 -21.19 13.47
C ALA A 39 -2.62 -22.35 13.52
N SER A 40 -1.32 -22.03 13.47
CA SER A 40 -0.24 -23.02 13.62
C SER A 40 -0.25 -23.68 15.00
N ALA A 41 -0.51 -22.91 16.06
CA ALA A 41 -0.59 -23.44 17.43
C ALA A 41 -1.83 -24.30 17.65
N PHE A 42 -2.96 -23.96 17.02
CA PHE A 42 -4.21 -24.72 17.09
C PHE A 42 -4.09 -26.09 16.39
N GLN A 43 -3.42 -26.14 15.23
CA GLN A 43 -3.17 -27.38 14.49
C GLN A 43 -2.07 -28.24 15.14
N GLY A 44 -1.09 -27.59 15.77
CA GLY A 44 0.11 -28.20 16.34
C GLY A 44 1.37 -27.72 15.62
N ILE A 45 2.30 -27.13 16.37
CA ILE A 45 3.56 -26.62 15.80
C ILE A 45 4.36 -27.79 15.21
N GLY A 46 4.79 -27.67 13.95
CA GLY A 46 5.52 -28.72 13.23
C GLY A 46 4.70 -29.91 12.76
N SER A 47 3.35 -29.86 12.82
CA SER A 47 2.50 -30.96 12.38
C SER A 47 2.46 -31.14 10.86
N THR A 48 2.61 -30.07 10.10
CA THR A 48 2.58 -30.05 8.63
C THR A 48 3.69 -29.15 8.08
N HIS A 49 4.05 -29.32 6.79
CA HIS A 49 5.02 -28.45 6.13
C HIS A 49 4.52 -27.00 5.99
N TRP A 50 3.20 -26.77 6.15
CA TRP A 50 2.60 -25.46 6.09
C TRP A 50 2.73 -24.70 7.41
N VAL A 51 2.54 -25.33 8.57
CA VAL A 51 2.62 -24.65 9.88
C VAL A 51 4.04 -24.27 10.28
N TYR A 52 4.17 -23.33 11.21
CA TYR A 52 5.46 -23.01 11.82
C TYR A 52 6.12 -24.27 12.43
N ASP A 53 7.37 -24.53 12.07
CA ASP A 53 8.15 -25.72 12.44
C ASP A 53 8.76 -25.67 13.86
N GLY A 54 8.57 -24.57 14.59
CA GLY A 54 9.12 -24.40 15.94
C GLY A 54 10.61 -24.04 15.97
N VAL A 55 11.27 -23.88 14.81
CA VAL A 55 12.71 -23.61 14.74
C VAL A 55 12.97 -22.11 14.59
N GLY A 56 13.80 -21.56 15.47
CA GLY A 56 14.21 -20.15 15.43
C GLY A 56 13.20 -19.18 16.06
N ASN A 57 13.17 -17.94 15.56
CA ASN A 57 12.28 -16.91 16.10
C ASN A 57 10.88 -17.02 15.46
N SER A 58 9.89 -17.40 16.27
CA SER A 58 8.49 -17.58 15.84
C SER A 58 7.89 -16.33 15.21
N TYR A 59 8.16 -15.16 15.78
CA TYR A 59 7.64 -13.88 15.27
C TYR A 59 8.19 -13.57 13.88
N ILE A 60 9.50 -13.64 13.68
CA ILE A 60 10.13 -13.28 12.40
C ILE A 60 9.69 -14.22 11.27
N ARG A 61 9.58 -15.53 11.54
CA ARG A 61 9.13 -16.49 10.51
C ARG A 61 7.66 -16.32 10.17
N CYS A 62 6.78 -16.15 11.16
CA CYS A 62 5.36 -15.88 10.93
C CYS A 62 5.15 -14.53 10.24
N TYR A 63 5.95 -13.53 10.58
CA TYR A 63 5.92 -12.22 9.92
C TYR A 63 6.39 -12.31 8.47
N TYR A 64 7.44 -13.08 8.18
CA TYR A 64 7.89 -13.33 6.81
C TYR A 64 6.84 -14.05 5.96
N TRP A 65 6.15 -15.04 6.54
CA TRP A 65 5.02 -15.72 5.91
C TRP A 65 3.85 -14.76 5.64
N ALA A 66 3.50 -13.92 6.62
CA ALA A 66 2.44 -12.92 6.49
C ALA A 66 2.76 -11.87 5.42
N VAL A 67 4.02 -11.41 5.35
CA VAL A 67 4.50 -10.51 4.31
C VAL A 67 4.34 -11.15 2.94
N LYS A 68 4.87 -12.36 2.73
CA LYS A 68 4.74 -13.09 1.45
C LYS A 68 3.29 -13.25 1.01
N THR A 69 2.43 -13.60 1.95
CA THR A 69 1.00 -13.80 1.71
C THR A 69 0.29 -12.49 1.34
N LEU A 70 0.60 -11.39 2.04
CA LEU A 70 0.00 -10.08 1.78
C LEU A 70 0.40 -9.50 0.41
N ILE A 71 1.68 -9.60 0.05
CA ILE A 71 2.19 -9.11 -1.24
C ILE A 71 2.04 -10.14 -2.37
N THR A 72 1.35 -11.26 -2.10
CA THR A 72 1.10 -12.34 -3.06
C THR A 72 2.38 -12.90 -3.72
N ILE A 73 3.50 -12.87 -3.00
CA ILE A 73 4.74 -13.50 -3.45
C ILE A 73 4.61 -15.01 -3.20
N GLY A 74 4.62 -15.77 -4.30
CA GLY A 74 4.54 -17.24 -4.28
C GLY A 74 5.71 -17.92 -3.57
N GLY A 75 5.66 -19.26 -3.51
CA GLY A 75 6.64 -20.06 -2.75
C GLY A 75 6.33 -20.14 -1.26
N LEU A 76 5.04 -20.15 -0.93
CA LEU A 76 4.53 -20.58 0.37
C LEU A 76 4.38 -22.11 0.34
N PRO A 77 4.62 -22.80 1.47
CA PRO A 77 4.39 -24.25 1.55
C PRO A 77 2.95 -24.58 1.18
N ASP A 78 2.74 -25.66 0.43
CA ASP A 78 1.39 -26.03 -0.02
C ASP A 78 0.54 -26.52 1.18
N PRO A 79 -0.67 -25.95 1.38
CA PRO A 79 -1.58 -26.41 2.42
C PRO A 79 -2.06 -27.84 2.10
N GLN A 80 -1.98 -28.74 3.08
CA GLN A 80 -2.30 -30.15 2.93
C GLN A 80 -3.69 -30.47 3.50
N THR A 81 -4.14 -29.70 4.49
CA THR A 81 -5.42 -29.94 5.18
C THR A 81 -6.52 -28.98 4.73
N LEU A 82 -7.77 -29.43 4.79
CA LEU A 82 -8.96 -28.60 4.50
C LEU A 82 -8.97 -27.30 5.30
N PHE A 83 -8.56 -27.35 6.57
CA PHE A 83 -8.47 -26.18 7.43
C PHE A 83 -7.44 -25.17 6.91
N GLU A 84 -6.24 -25.62 6.55
CA GLU A 84 -5.18 -24.76 5.99
C GLU A 84 -5.63 -24.12 4.68
N ILE A 85 -6.31 -24.87 3.80
CA ILE A 85 -6.82 -24.36 2.51
C ILE A 85 -7.84 -23.25 2.74
N VAL A 86 -8.84 -23.49 3.59
CA VAL A 86 -9.91 -22.51 3.88
C VAL A 86 -9.32 -21.28 4.58
N PHE A 87 -8.43 -21.48 5.55
CA PHE A 87 -7.74 -20.40 6.25
C PHE A 87 -6.90 -19.56 5.29
N GLN A 88 -6.10 -20.19 4.43
CA GLN A 88 -5.29 -19.52 3.42
C GLN A 88 -6.15 -18.72 2.45
N LEU A 89 -7.27 -19.29 1.99
CA LEU A 89 -8.19 -18.62 1.06
C LEU A 89 -8.82 -17.37 1.70
N LEU A 90 -9.34 -17.49 2.93
CA LEU A 90 -9.91 -16.37 3.68
C LEU A 90 -8.86 -15.29 3.99
N ASN A 91 -7.64 -15.72 4.33
CA ASN A 91 -6.52 -14.83 4.60
C ASN A 91 -6.11 -14.04 3.35
N TYR A 92 -6.02 -14.71 2.19
CA TYR A 92 -5.78 -14.05 0.91
C TYR A 92 -6.89 -13.08 0.54
N PHE A 93 -8.15 -13.49 0.66
CA PHE A 93 -9.29 -12.66 0.29
C PHE A 93 -9.34 -11.38 1.14
N THR A 94 -9.18 -11.53 2.46
CA THR A 94 -9.13 -10.41 3.41
C THR A 94 -7.90 -9.54 3.19
N GLY A 95 -6.74 -10.15 2.94
CA GLY A 95 -5.48 -9.45 2.69
C GLY A 95 -5.51 -8.59 1.43
N VAL A 96 -6.00 -9.13 0.31
CA VAL A 96 -6.15 -8.39 -0.96
C VAL A 96 -7.15 -7.24 -0.80
N PHE A 97 -8.26 -7.46 -0.09
CA PHE A 97 -9.23 -6.40 0.17
C PHE A 97 -8.63 -5.27 1.01
N ALA A 98 -7.96 -5.59 2.12
CA ALA A 98 -7.29 -4.61 2.98
C ALA A 98 -6.20 -3.83 2.21
N PHE A 99 -5.39 -4.53 1.42
CA PHE A 99 -4.34 -3.91 0.61
C PHE A 99 -4.90 -2.99 -0.49
N SER A 100 -5.99 -3.41 -1.15
CA SER A 100 -6.69 -2.58 -2.15
C SER A 100 -7.21 -1.27 -1.55
N VAL A 101 -7.85 -1.33 -0.39
CA VAL A 101 -8.34 -0.13 0.33
C VAL A 101 -7.17 0.79 0.70
N MET A 102 -6.06 0.24 1.18
CA MET A 102 -4.86 1.02 1.50
C MET A 102 -4.27 1.74 0.29
N ILE A 103 -4.14 1.04 -0.85
CA ILE A 103 -3.66 1.65 -2.10
C ILE A 103 -4.61 2.76 -2.56
N GLY A 104 -5.92 2.55 -2.48
CA GLY A 104 -6.91 3.57 -2.82
C GLY A 104 -6.69 4.85 -2.01
N GLN A 105 -6.58 4.72 -0.68
CA GLN A 105 -6.30 5.84 0.21
C GLN A 105 -4.95 6.52 -0.09
N MET A 106 -3.90 5.76 -0.37
CA MET A 106 -2.60 6.34 -0.75
C MET A 106 -2.68 7.10 -2.07
N ARG A 107 -3.42 6.60 -3.07
CA ARG A 107 -3.62 7.27 -4.36
C ARG A 107 -4.32 8.61 -4.19
N ASP A 108 -5.35 8.68 -3.37
CA ASP A 108 -6.08 9.92 -3.11
C ASP A 108 -5.19 10.97 -2.43
N VAL A 109 -4.33 10.53 -1.51
CA VAL A 109 -3.34 11.41 -0.84
C VAL A 109 -2.29 11.93 -1.83
N VAL A 110 -1.75 11.06 -2.69
CA VAL A 110 -0.77 11.46 -3.71
C VAL A 110 -1.40 12.39 -4.74
N GLY A 111 -2.64 12.11 -5.16
CA GLY A 111 -3.43 12.96 -6.05
C GLY A 111 -3.63 14.36 -5.45
N ALA A 112 -3.99 14.46 -4.17
CA ALA A 112 -4.11 15.74 -3.48
C ALA A 112 -2.76 16.47 -3.39
N ALA A 113 -1.65 15.75 -3.14
CA ALA A 113 -0.31 16.33 -3.07
C ALA A 113 0.20 16.84 -4.44
N THR A 114 -0.18 16.19 -5.53
CA THR A 114 0.23 16.58 -6.90
C THR A 114 -0.79 17.47 -7.60
N ALA A 115 -1.96 17.74 -7.01
CA ALA A 115 -3.05 18.51 -7.63
C ALA A 115 -2.59 19.87 -8.20
N GLY A 116 -1.76 20.61 -7.47
CA GLY A 116 -1.24 21.91 -7.94
C GLY A 116 -0.30 21.79 -9.16
N GLN A 117 0.60 20.81 -9.17
CA GLN A 117 1.48 20.55 -10.31
C GLN A 117 0.71 20.02 -11.51
N THR A 118 -0.26 19.13 -11.28
CA THR A 118 -1.12 18.56 -12.32
C THR A 118 -2.02 19.64 -12.93
N TYR A 119 -2.57 20.54 -12.12
CA TYR A 119 -3.34 21.70 -12.60
C TYR A 119 -2.48 22.62 -13.46
N TYR A 120 -1.28 22.98 -13.00
CA TYR A 120 -0.34 23.79 -13.77
C TYR A 120 0.00 23.14 -15.12
N ARG A 121 0.35 21.85 -15.12
CA ARG A 121 0.62 21.10 -16.36
C ARG A 121 -0.60 21.07 -17.29
N SER A 122 -1.80 20.86 -16.75
CA SER A 122 -3.03 20.84 -17.54
C SER A 122 -3.33 22.20 -18.19
N CYS A 123 -3.15 23.31 -17.47
CA CYS A 123 -3.31 24.66 -18.02
C CYS A 123 -2.26 24.97 -19.09
N MET A 124 -1.01 24.57 -18.85
CA MET A 124 0.08 24.71 -19.82
C MET A 124 -0.20 23.92 -21.10
N ASP A 125 -0.63 22.67 -20.99
CA ASP A 125 -0.97 21.82 -22.13
C ASP A 125 -2.14 22.38 -22.94
N SER A 126 -3.20 22.87 -22.26
CA SER A 126 -4.32 23.54 -22.92
C SER A 126 -3.89 24.82 -23.66
N THR A 127 -3.05 25.63 -23.03
CA THR A 127 -2.49 26.86 -23.65
C THR A 127 -1.64 26.52 -24.87
N VAL A 128 -0.79 25.50 -24.78
CA VAL A 128 0.03 25.03 -25.91
C VAL A 128 -0.83 24.47 -27.04
N LYS A 129 -1.88 23.70 -26.72
CA LYS A 129 -2.85 23.22 -27.73
C LYS A 129 -3.54 24.38 -28.46
N TYR A 130 -4.00 25.40 -27.73
CA TYR A 130 -4.60 26.59 -28.33
C TYR A 130 -3.64 27.30 -29.28
N MET A 131 -2.40 27.53 -28.84
CA MET A 131 -1.38 28.19 -29.67
C MET A 131 -1.02 27.40 -30.94
N ASN A 132 -1.04 26.06 -30.87
CA ASN A 132 -0.81 25.20 -32.02
C ASN A 132 -2.00 25.21 -33.00
N PHE A 133 -3.23 25.22 -32.50
CA PHE A 133 -4.44 25.28 -33.34
C PHE A 133 -4.48 26.56 -34.19
N TYR A 134 -4.14 27.70 -33.59
CA TYR A 134 -4.08 29.00 -34.27
C TYR A 134 -2.77 29.26 -35.03
N LYS A 135 -1.89 28.26 -35.17
CA LYS A 135 -0.58 28.36 -35.86
C LYS A 135 0.27 29.55 -35.40
N ILE A 136 0.29 29.82 -34.10
CA ILE A 136 1.08 30.93 -33.53
C ILE A 136 2.58 30.61 -33.70
N PRO A 137 3.41 31.59 -34.13
CA PRO A 137 4.86 31.39 -34.30
C PRO A 137 5.56 30.92 -33.02
N ARG A 138 6.55 30.02 -33.17
CA ARG A 138 7.27 29.40 -32.04
C ARG A 138 7.97 30.41 -31.12
N SER A 139 8.36 31.58 -31.64
CA SER A 139 8.94 32.67 -30.85
C SER A 139 7.97 33.20 -29.79
N VAL A 140 6.69 33.35 -30.14
CA VAL A 140 5.63 33.80 -29.24
C VAL A 140 5.24 32.68 -28.28
N GLN A 141 5.15 31.44 -28.75
CA GLN A 141 4.89 30.28 -27.88
C GLN A 141 5.95 30.12 -26.78
N ASN A 142 7.23 30.30 -27.13
CA ASN A 142 8.31 30.23 -26.16
C ASN A 142 8.18 31.34 -25.11
N ARG A 143 7.86 32.58 -25.52
CA ARG A 143 7.62 33.68 -24.56
C ARG A 143 6.49 33.38 -23.58
N VAL A 144 5.40 32.76 -24.03
CA VAL A 144 4.25 32.40 -23.19
C VAL A 144 4.58 31.24 -22.24
N LYS A 145 5.50 30.35 -22.59
CA LYS A 145 5.93 29.24 -21.72
C LYS A 145 6.89 29.65 -20.61
N THR A 146 7.64 30.74 -20.81
CA THR A 146 8.62 31.26 -19.83
C THR A 146 8.07 32.36 -18.93
N TRP A 147 6.85 32.84 -19.21
CA TRP A 147 6.11 33.80 -18.40
C TRP A 147 5.42 33.08 -17.23
#